data_AF-A0A922VDH5-F1
#
_entry.id   AF-A0A922VDH5-F1
#
_cell.length_a   1.000
_cell.length_b   1.000
_cell.length_c   1.000
_cell.angle_alpha   90.00
_cell.angle_beta   90.00
_cell.angle_gamma   90.00
#
_symmetry.space_group_name_H-M   'P 1'
#
loop_
_entity.id
_entity.type
_entity.pdbx_description
1 polymer ?
#
loop_
_entity_poly.entity_id
_entity_poly.type
_entity_poly.pdbx_seq_one_letter_code
_entity_poly.pdbx_strand_id
1 'polypeptide(L)'
;YNVLEALREGRALTDAERDLHDRGLVTLIRQHHDAIDALVAEAYGWPADLSNEEILTRLVALNKERAAEEARGLIRWLRPRYQAPDYKAPVTQTLDLGETAAALPDNVIPWPGSLPEQVSAVQSILTAAATPLAPQDVARAFKGKRAATVRPVLDALAGIGMARRLKDGRYAA
;
A
#
# COMPACT_ATOMS: atom_id res chain seq x y z
N TYR A 1 -2.80 -2.01 28.00
CA TYR A 1 -2.73 -3.44 27.68
C TYR A 1 -4.16 -3.95 27.65
N ASN A 2 -4.59 -4.65 26.60
CA ASN A 2 -6.01 -4.97 26.40
C ASN A 2 -6.45 -6.07 27.40
N VAL A 3 -7.46 -5.79 28.23
CA VAL A 3 -8.02 -6.75 29.21
C VAL A 3 -8.59 -8.00 28.53
N LEU A 4 -9.06 -7.88 27.29
CA LEU A 4 -9.52 -9.02 26.49
C LEU A 4 -8.36 -9.96 26.12
N GLU A 5 -7.21 -9.41 25.74
CA GLU A 5 -6.02 -10.21 25.40
C GLU A 5 -5.49 -10.94 26.63
N ALA A 6 -5.51 -10.28 27.79
CA ALA A 6 -5.21 -10.91 29.08
C ALA A 6 -6.08 -12.14 29.36
N LEU A 7 -7.38 -12.04 29.09
CA LEU A 7 -8.33 -13.14 29.26
C LEU A 7 -8.12 -14.26 28.23
N ARG A 8 -7.68 -13.93 27.02
CA ARG A 8 -7.35 -14.90 25.97
C ARG A 8 -6.08 -15.68 26.32
N GLU A 9 -5.08 -14.99 26.87
CA GLU A 9 -3.82 -15.57 27.35
C GLU A 9 -3.97 -16.36 28.67
N GLY A 10 -5.11 -16.22 29.36
CA GLY A 10 -5.38 -16.88 30.64
C GLY A 10 -4.59 -16.30 31.82
N ARG A 11 -4.03 -15.09 31.69
CA ARG A 11 -3.27 -14.45 32.78
C ARG A 11 -4.21 -13.90 33.86
N ALA A 12 -3.71 -13.84 35.10
CA ALA A 12 -4.41 -13.15 36.18
C ALA A 12 -4.54 -11.65 35.88
N LEU A 13 -5.74 -11.11 36.08
CA LEU A 13 -6.01 -9.67 35.97
C LEU A 13 -5.51 -8.94 37.21
N THR A 14 -5.01 -7.71 37.04
CA THR A 14 -4.77 -6.77 38.15
C THR A 14 -6.09 -6.20 38.69
N ASP A 15 -6.07 -5.53 39.86
CA ASP A 15 -7.26 -4.88 40.42
C ASP A 15 -7.88 -3.85 39.46
N ALA A 16 -7.04 -3.02 38.82
CA ALA A 16 -7.50 -2.04 37.85
C ALA A 16 -8.08 -2.70 36.58
N GLU A 17 -7.55 -3.84 36.16
CA GLU A 17 -8.05 -4.60 35.02
C GLU A 17 -9.34 -5.35 35.33
N ARG A 18 -9.56 -5.77 36.58
CA ARG A 18 -10.84 -6.32 37.03
C ARG A 18 -11.95 -5.28 37.01
N ASP A 19 -11.68 -4.08 37.53
CA ASP A 19 -12.66 -2.97 37.46
C ASP A 19 -13.02 -2.63 36.01
N LEU A 20 -12.01 -2.58 35.12
CA LEU A 20 -12.22 -2.36 33.69
C LEU A 20 -12.96 -3.54 33.01
N HIS A 21 -12.66 -4.78 33.41
CA HIS A 21 -13.35 -5.97 32.94
C HIS A 21 -14.85 -5.90 33.23
N ASP A 22 -15.19 -5.53 34.46
CA ASP A 22 -16.57 -5.52 34.94
C ASP A 22 -17.36 -4.35 34.34
N ARG A 23 -16.79 -3.14 34.35
CA ARG A 23 -17.43 -1.97 33.72
C ARG A 23 -17.56 -2.11 32.20
N GLY A 24 -16.60 -2.77 31.56
CA GLY A 24 -16.56 -2.99 30.12
C GLY A 24 -17.32 -4.24 29.66
N LEU A 25 -17.85 -5.05 30.58
CA LEU A 25 -18.49 -6.34 30.28
C LEU A 25 -17.64 -7.21 29.33
N VAL A 26 -16.33 -7.26 29.57
CA VAL A 26 -15.37 -7.82 28.60
C VAL A 26 -15.62 -9.32 28.34
N THR A 27 -16.15 -10.05 29.33
CA THR A 27 -16.63 -11.44 29.13
C THR A 27 -17.74 -11.53 28.07
N LEU A 28 -18.71 -10.62 28.08
CA LEU A 28 -19.82 -10.62 27.11
C LEU A 28 -19.32 -10.25 25.71
N ILE A 29 -18.42 -9.26 25.62
CA ILE A 29 -17.76 -8.90 24.35
C ILE A 29 -17.02 -10.10 23.78
N ARG A 30 -16.25 -10.80 24.61
CA ARG A 30 -15.54 -12.03 24.21
C ARG A 30 -16.51 -13.07 23.65
N GLN A 31 -17.60 -13.36 24.35
CA GLN A 31 -18.60 -14.33 23.90
C GLN A 31 -19.19 -13.95 22.54
N HIS A 32 -19.47 -12.66 22.31
CA HIS A 32 -19.96 -12.19 21.02
C HIS A 32 -18.91 -12.30 19.92
N HIS A 33 -17.64 -12.00 20.21
CA HIS A 33 -16.54 -12.21 19.26
C HIS A 33 -16.42 -13.69 18.89
N ASP A 34 -16.35 -14.59 19.87
CA ASP A 34 -16.22 -16.03 19.66
C ASP A 34 -17.41 -16.56 18.83
N ALA A 35 -18.63 -16.06 19.08
CA ALA A 35 -19.81 -16.40 18.30
C ALA A 35 -19.75 -15.89 16.85
N ILE A 36 -19.27 -14.65 16.64
CA ILE A 36 -19.10 -14.08 15.29
C ILE A 36 -18.04 -14.87 14.54
N ASP A 37 -16.89 -15.16 15.16
CA ASP A 37 -15.79 -15.88 14.53
C ASP A 37 -16.22 -17.29 14.09
N ALA A 38 -16.98 -17.99 14.94
CA ALA A 38 -17.55 -19.30 14.61
C ALA A 38 -18.54 -19.23 13.43
N LEU A 39 -19.46 -18.26 13.44
CA LEU A 39 -20.44 -18.07 12.35
C LEU A 39 -19.77 -17.64 11.04
N VAL A 40 -18.68 -16.86 11.11
CA VAL A 40 -17.89 -16.49 9.94
C VAL A 40 -17.19 -17.73 9.38
N ALA A 41 -16.54 -18.54 10.23
CA ALA A 41 -15.92 -19.79 9.80
C ALA A 41 -16.95 -20.72 9.14
N GLU A 42 -18.13 -20.89 9.76
CA GLU A 42 -19.25 -21.66 9.19
C GLU A 42 -19.69 -21.12 7.81
N ALA A 43 -19.84 -19.80 7.67
CA ALA A 43 -20.23 -19.18 6.40
C ALA A 43 -19.22 -19.40 5.27
N TYR A 44 -17.93 -19.54 5.60
CA TYR A 44 -16.88 -19.91 4.65
C TYR A 44 -16.71 -21.44 4.52
N GLY A 45 -17.42 -22.25 5.32
CA GLY A 45 -17.26 -23.70 5.39
C GLY A 45 -15.90 -24.13 5.97
N TRP A 46 -15.32 -23.31 6.85
CA TRP A 46 -14.00 -23.52 7.45
C TRP A 46 -14.12 -24.00 8.90
N PRO A 47 -13.11 -24.74 9.41
CA PRO A 47 -12.99 -25.01 10.84
C PRO A 47 -12.88 -23.70 11.64
N ALA A 48 -13.48 -23.66 12.83
CA ALA A 48 -13.47 -22.49 13.70
C ALA A 48 -12.15 -22.30 14.47
N ASP A 49 -11.29 -23.31 14.49
CA ASP A 49 -10.03 -23.39 15.25
C ASP A 49 -8.78 -23.15 14.38
N LEU A 50 -8.96 -22.59 13.18
CA LEU A 50 -7.84 -22.26 12.31
C LEU A 50 -6.94 -21.18 12.93
N SER A 51 -5.63 -21.33 12.71
CA SER A 51 -4.68 -20.29 13.05
C SER A 51 -4.82 -19.08 12.12
N ASN A 52 -4.36 -17.91 12.58
CA ASN A 52 -4.36 -16.68 11.77
C ASN A 52 -3.62 -16.86 10.43
N GLU A 53 -2.52 -17.63 10.41
CA GLU A 53 -1.74 -17.89 9.20
C GLU A 53 -2.52 -18.76 8.19
N GLU A 54 -3.24 -19.78 8.67
CA GLU A 54 -4.09 -20.62 7.82
C GLU A 54 -5.28 -19.83 7.28
N ILE A 55 -5.91 -18.99 8.10
CA ILE A 55 -6.99 -18.08 7.68
C ILE A 55 -6.48 -17.17 6.56
N LEU A 56 -5.34 -16.50 6.75
CA LEU A 56 -4.74 -15.62 5.75
C LEU A 56 -4.42 -16.37 4.46
N THR A 57 -3.83 -17.56 4.56
CA THR A 57 -3.49 -18.40 3.40
C THR A 57 -4.74 -18.75 2.58
N ARG A 58 -5.81 -19.20 3.24
CA ARG A 58 -7.07 -19.54 2.59
C ARG A 58 -7.75 -18.32 1.97
N LEU A 59 -7.74 -17.16 2.66
CA LEU A 59 -8.30 -15.92 2.15
C LEU A 59 -7.57 -15.41 0.90
N VAL A 60 -6.22 -15.48 0.89
CA VAL A 60 -5.43 -15.09 -0.28
C VAL A 60 -5.71 -16.02 -1.46
N ALA A 61 -5.85 -17.33 -1.24
CA ALA A 61 -6.23 -18.27 -2.29
C ALA A 61 -7.64 -17.95 -2.84
N LEU A 62 -8.63 -17.78 -1.96
CA LEU A 62 -9.99 -17.41 -2.35
C LEU A 62 -10.04 -16.08 -3.11
N ASN A 63 -9.25 -15.08 -2.69
CA ASN A 63 -9.19 -13.80 -3.37
C ASN A 63 -8.64 -13.93 -4.81
N LYS A 64 -7.61 -14.75 -5.02
CA LYS A 64 -7.08 -15.03 -6.37
C LYS A 64 -8.13 -15.69 -7.27
N GLU A 65 -8.90 -16.62 -6.73
CA GLU A 65 -10.01 -17.24 -7.46
C GLU A 65 -11.07 -16.20 -7.83
N ARG A 66 -11.49 -15.35 -6.88
CA ARG A 66 -12.48 -14.30 -7.13
C ARG A 66 -11.98 -13.28 -8.15
N ALA A 67 -10.73 -12.85 -8.06
CA ALA A 67 -10.13 -11.95 -9.05
C ALA A 67 -10.13 -12.56 -10.46
N ALA A 68 -9.88 -13.87 -10.58
CA ALA A 68 -9.95 -14.58 -11.86
C ALA A 68 -11.39 -14.72 -12.38
N GLU A 69 -12.39 -14.90 -11.50
CA GLU A 69 -13.81 -14.88 -11.85
C GLU A 69 -14.25 -13.49 -12.33
N GLU A 70 -13.87 -12.44 -11.60
CA GLU A 70 -14.17 -11.04 -11.93
C GLU A 70 -13.53 -10.61 -13.26
N ALA A 71 -12.29 -11.03 -13.53
CA ALA A 71 -11.63 -10.79 -14.82
C ALA A 71 -12.38 -11.45 -16.00
N ARG A 72 -13.15 -12.51 -15.75
CA ARG A 72 -14.04 -13.16 -16.73
C ARG A 72 -15.45 -12.56 -16.74
N GLY A 73 -15.70 -11.50 -15.95
CA GLY A 73 -16.99 -10.85 -15.81
C GLY A 73 -17.96 -11.55 -14.84
N LEU A 74 -17.50 -12.56 -14.08
CA LEU A 74 -18.33 -13.27 -13.11
C LEU A 74 -18.11 -12.67 -11.71
N ILE A 75 -19.02 -11.80 -11.28
CA ILE A 75 -19.00 -11.25 -9.91
C ILE A 75 -19.94 -12.05 -9.04
N ARG A 76 -19.40 -12.68 -7.99
CA ARG A 76 -20.18 -13.44 -6.99
C ARG A 76 -20.48 -12.57 -5.76
N TRP A 77 -21.69 -12.04 -5.70
CA TRP A 77 -22.15 -11.21 -4.60
C TRP A 77 -22.44 -12.07 -3.36
N LEU A 78 -22.08 -11.58 -2.16
CA LEU A 78 -22.27 -12.28 -0.88
C LEU A 78 -23.75 -12.57 -0.53
N ARG A 79 -24.68 -12.02 -1.32
CA ARG A 79 -26.12 -12.16 -1.18
C ARG A 79 -26.71 -12.28 -2.59
N PRO A 80 -27.17 -13.46 -3.00
CA PRO A 80 -27.67 -13.70 -4.37
C PRO A 80 -28.78 -12.73 -4.80
N ARG A 81 -29.62 -12.28 -3.85
CA ARG A 81 -30.69 -11.29 -4.10
C ARG A 81 -30.20 -9.89 -4.50
N TYR A 82 -28.92 -9.57 -4.25
CA TYR A 82 -28.28 -8.33 -4.70
C TYR A 82 -27.39 -8.56 -5.93
N GLN A 83 -27.36 -9.79 -6.46
CA GLN A 83 -26.69 -10.03 -7.73
C GLN A 83 -27.41 -9.20 -8.79
N ALA A 84 -26.68 -8.29 -9.41
CA ALA A 84 -27.15 -7.53 -10.55
C ALA A 84 -26.69 -8.27 -11.82
N PRO A 85 -27.49 -9.16 -12.41
CA PRO A 85 -27.08 -9.97 -13.57
C PRO A 85 -26.75 -9.10 -14.80
N ASP A 86 -27.37 -7.92 -14.90
CA ASP A 86 -27.10 -6.93 -15.94
C ASP A 86 -25.92 -6.00 -15.61
N TYR A 87 -25.36 -6.12 -14.39
CA TYR A 87 -24.19 -5.33 -14.01
C TYR A 87 -22.96 -5.85 -14.75
N LYS A 88 -22.57 -5.08 -15.75
CA LYS A 88 -21.23 -5.16 -16.32
C LYS A 88 -20.34 -4.27 -15.47
N ALA A 89 -19.43 -4.88 -14.71
CA ALA A 89 -18.34 -4.12 -14.10
C ALA A 89 -17.67 -3.31 -15.23
N PRO A 90 -17.44 -2.01 -15.04
CA PRO A 90 -16.64 -1.27 -15.99
C PRO A 90 -15.29 -1.98 -16.11
N VAL A 91 -14.89 -2.32 -17.34
CA VAL A 91 -13.57 -2.90 -17.65
C VAL A 91 -12.54 -2.01 -16.98
N THR A 92 -11.95 -2.53 -15.91
CA THR A 92 -10.88 -1.91 -15.11
C THR A 92 -10.86 -0.40 -15.22
N GLN A 93 -11.81 0.28 -14.55
CA GLN A 93 -11.45 1.59 -14.06
C GLN A 93 -10.35 1.32 -13.05
N THR A 94 -9.10 1.45 -13.48
CA THR A 94 -8.00 1.74 -12.57
C THR A 94 -8.49 2.90 -11.73
N LEU A 95 -8.95 2.59 -10.51
CA LEU A 95 -9.16 3.58 -9.47
C LEU A 95 -7.78 4.21 -9.30
N ASP A 96 -7.58 5.35 -9.96
CA ASP A 96 -6.39 6.16 -9.81
C ASP A 96 -6.45 6.75 -8.40
N LEU A 97 -5.94 5.99 -7.44
CA LEU A 97 -5.72 6.41 -6.06
C LEU A 97 -4.58 7.46 -5.98
N GLY A 98 -4.19 8.07 -7.09
CA GLY A 98 -2.99 8.90 -7.19
C GLY A 98 -1.69 8.10 -7.28
N GLU A 99 -1.79 6.77 -7.48
CA GLU A 99 -0.66 5.91 -7.85
C GLU A 99 -0.89 5.36 -9.25
N THR A 100 -0.88 6.27 -10.23
CA THR A 100 -0.44 5.89 -11.57
C THR A 100 1.00 5.37 -11.43
N ALA A 101 1.15 4.05 -11.34
CA ALA A 101 2.37 3.40 -11.77
C ALA A 101 2.45 3.62 -13.29
N ALA A 102 2.90 4.82 -13.68
CA ALA A 102 3.36 5.07 -15.03
C ALA A 102 4.33 3.94 -15.35
N ALA A 103 4.08 3.25 -16.47
CA ALA A 103 4.98 2.23 -16.98
C ALA A 103 6.40 2.82 -16.92
N LEU A 104 7.23 2.24 -16.05
CA LEU A 104 8.58 2.71 -15.84
C LEU A 104 9.26 2.64 -17.21
N PRO A 105 9.72 3.77 -17.80
CA PRO A 105 10.76 3.64 -18.78
C PRO A 105 11.91 2.95 -18.04
N ASP A 106 12.36 1.82 -18.56
CA ASP A 106 13.41 0.98 -17.98
C ASP A 106 14.79 1.66 -18.16
N ASN A 107 14.86 2.94 -17.79
CA ASN A 107 16.05 3.76 -17.83
C ASN A 107 16.74 3.57 -16.47
N VAL A 108 17.25 2.37 -16.23
CA VAL A 108 17.97 2.02 -15.01
C VAL A 108 19.39 2.60 -15.11
N ILE A 109 19.53 3.93 -15.02
CA ILE A 109 20.84 4.55 -14.85
C ILE A 109 21.29 4.23 -13.41
N PRO A 110 22.43 3.54 -13.21
CA PRO A 110 22.98 3.35 -11.87
C PRO A 110 23.40 4.70 -11.31
N TRP A 111 23.08 4.98 -10.05
CA TRP A 111 23.49 6.22 -9.39
C TRP A 111 25.02 6.25 -9.22
N PRO A 112 25.74 7.21 -9.82
CA PRO A 112 27.19 7.24 -9.76
C PRO A 112 27.72 7.50 -8.34
N GLY A 113 28.89 6.96 -8.02
CA GLY A 113 29.51 7.10 -6.70
C GLY A 113 30.23 8.43 -6.48
N SER A 114 30.71 9.06 -7.55
CA SER A 114 31.47 10.31 -7.48
C SER A 114 30.59 11.54 -7.76
N LEU A 115 30.88 12.66 -7.09
CA LEU A 115 30.15 13.92 -7.29
C LEU A 115 30.20 14.42 -8.76
N PRO A 116 31.34 14.38 -9.48
CA PRO A 116 31.39 14.81 -10.88
C PRO A 116 30.51 13.98 -11.81
N GLU A 117 30.47 12.66 -11.62
CA GLU A 117 29.61 11.76 -12.42
C GLU A 117 28.13 11.97 -12.10
N GLN A 118 27.78 12.22 -10.83
CA GLN A 118 26.41 12.55 -10.44
C GLN A 118 25.92 13.84 -11.12
N VAL A 119 26.77 14.87 -11.17
CA VAL A 119 26.46 16.14 -11.84
C VAL A 119 26.22 15.95 -13.34
N SER A 120 27.10 15.19 -14.02
CA SER A 120 26.97 14.91 -15.46
C SER A 120 25.72 14.08 -15.79
N ALA A 121 25.40 13.07 -14.98
CA ALA A 121 24.22 12.23 -15.18
C ALA A 121 22.92 13.03 -15.00
N VAL A 122 22.84 13.87 -13.96
CA VAL A 122 21.68 14.75 -13.70
C VAL A 122 21.54 15.82 -14.80
N GLN A 123 22.65 16.41 -15.25
CA GLN A 123 22.63 17.38 -16.35
C GLN A 123 22.13 16.76 -17.65
N SER A 124 22.59 15.55 -17.99
CA SER A 124 22.15 14.85 -19.21
C SER A 124 20.64 14.62 -19.24
N ILE A 125 20.04 14.31 -18.09
CA ILE A 125 18.58 14.15 -17.94
C ILE A 125 17.86 15.49 -18.09
N LEU A 126 18.37 16.57 -17.50
CA LEU A 126 17.78 17.90 -17.63
C LEU A 126 17.85 18.43 -19.07
N THR A 127 18.96 18.19 -19.78
CA THR A 127 19.13 18.61 -21.19
C THR A 127 18.28 17.78 -22.15
N ALA A 128 18.09 16.48 -21.88
CA ALA A 128 17.23 15.62 -22.68
C ALA A 128 15.73 15.90 -22.44
N ALA A 129 15.37 16.52 -21.31
CA ALA A 129 14.00 16.83 -20.98
C ALA A 129 13.50 18.08 -21.73
N ALA A 130 12.47 17.91 -22.55
CA ALA A 130 11.81 19.02 -23.26
C ALA A 130 10.95 19.91 -22.33
N THR A 131 10.80 19.52 -21.06
CA THR A 131 9.97 20.21 -20.07
C THR A 131 10.68 20.31 -18.72
N PRO A 132 10.42 21.35 -17.90
CA PRO A 132 10.99 21.47 -16.56
C PRO A 132 10.61 20.27 -15.68
N LEU A 133 11.60 19.61 -15.08
CA LEU A 133 11.43 18.41 -14.26
C LEU A 133 11.39 18.74 -12.77
N ALA A 134 10.53 18.05 -12.01
CA ALA A 134 10.61 18.10 -10.55
C ALA A 134 11.72 17.16 -10.04
N PRO A 135 12.26 17.39 -8.83
CA PRO A 135 13.27 16.50 -8.24
C PRO A 135 12.85 15.03 -8.18
N GLN A 136 11.55 14.73 -8.04
CA GLN A 136 11.05 13.36 -8.09
C GLN A 136 11.16 12.72 -9.48
N ASP A 137 10.99 13.49 -10.55
CA ASP A 137 11.00 12.98 -11.92
C ASP A 137 12.44 12.69 -12.37
N VAL A 138 13.39 13.52 -11.94
CA VAL A 138 14.82 13.24 -12.12
C VAL A 138 15.24 12.02 -11.31
N ALA A 139 14.77 11.86 -10.06
CA ALA A 139 15.09 10.69 -9.24
C ALA A 139 14.54 9.37 -9.80
N ARG A 140 13.41 9.40 -10.51
CA ARG A 140 12.81 8.24 -11.18
C ARG A 140 13.67 7.69 -12.33
N ALA A 141 14.55 8.50 -12.92
CA ALA A 141 15.52 8.06 -13.92
C ALA A 141 16.72 7.28 -13.34
N PHE A 142 16.81 7.14 -12.02
CA PHE A 142 17.89 6.43 -11.34
C PHE A 142 17.37 5.26 -10.51
N LYS A 143 18.16 4.18 -10.46
CA LYS A 143 17.79 2.96 -9.72
C LYS A 143 17.65 3.23 -8.20
N GLY A 144 16.41 3.18 -7.70
CA GLY A 144 16.11 3.14 -6.26
C GLY A 144 16.46 4.43 -5.48
N LYS A 145 16.52 5.58 -6.15
CA LYS A 145 16.81 6.87 -5.49
C LYS A 145 15.55 7.70 -5.28
N ARG A 146 15.61 8.56 -4.26
CA ARG A 146 14.53 9.47 -3.87
C ARG A 146 14.94 10.91 -4.17
N ALA A 147 13.97 11.80 -4.29
CA ALA A 147 14.18 13.23 -4.54
C ALA A 147 15.20 13.89 -3.58
N ALA A 148 15.27 13.43 -2.33
CA ALA A 148 16.22 13.94 -1.33
C ALA A 148 17.70 13.73 -1.71
N THR A 149 18.02 12.67 -2.46
CA THR A 149 19.40 12.37 -2.88
C THR A 149 19.84 13.23 -4.08
N VAL A 150 18.90 13.58 -4.96
CA VAL A 150 19.19 14.31 -6.21
C VAL A 150 19.12 15.82 -6.01
N ARG A 151 18.33 16.29 -5.04
CA ARG A 151 18.13 17.72 -4.74
C ARG A 151 19.43 18.50 -4.47
N PRO A 152 20.40 18.00 -3.68
CA PRO A 152 21.67 18.72 -3.49
C PRO A 152 22.47 18.92 -4.78
N VAL A 153 22.42 17.94 -5.71
CA VAL A 153 23.09 18.01 -7.01
C VAL A 153 22.39 19.00 -7.93
N LEU A 154 21.05 19.04 -7.92
CA LEU A 154 20.25 20.02 -8.65
C LEU A 154 20.45 21.45 -8.13
N ASP A 155 20.54 21.63 -6.81
CA ASP A 155 20.82 22.93 -6.20
C ASP A 155 22.25 23.40 -6.50
N ALA A 156 23.23 22.50 -6.53
CA ALA A 156 24.59 22.81 -6.96
C ALA A 156 24.66 23.19 -8.45
N LEU A 157 23.97 22.47 -9.33
CA LEU A 157 23.85 22.79 -10.76
C LEU A 157 23.17 24.16 -10.98
N ALA A 158 22.14 24.47 -10.20
CA ALA A 158 21.48 25.77 -10.24
C ALA A 158 22.38 26.90 -9.73
N GLY A 159 23.18 26.65 -8.70
CA GLY A 159 24.15 27.61 -8.16
C GLY A 159 25.29 27.94 -9.13
N ILE A 160 25.67 26.99 -10.00
CA ILE A 160 26.73 27.16 -11.02
C ILE A 160 26.16 27.68 -12.35
N GLY A 161 24.83 27.86 -12.45
CA GLY A 161 24.16 28.39 -13.65
C GLY A 161 23.96 27.36 -14.78
N MET A 162 24.19 26.08 -14.50
CA MET A 162 24.01 24.96 -15.43
C MET A 162 22.60 24.37 -15.41
N ALA A 163 21.74 24.88 -14.52
CA ALA A 163 20.31 24.60 -14.48
C ALA A 163 19.55 25.82 -13.95
N ARG A 164 18.31 26.02 -14.37
CA ARG A 164 17.42 27.06 -13.85
C ARG A 164 16.35 26.46 -12.94
N ARG A 165 16.30 26.95 -11.70
CA ARG A 165 15.21 26.64 -10.77
C ARG A 165 14.02 27.59 -11.00
N LEU A 166 12.86 27.04 -11.33
CA LEU A 166 11.60 27.77 -11.48
C LEU A 166 10.94 28.03 -10.10
N LYS A 167 10.04 29.02 -10.05
CA LYS A 167 9.27 29.38 -8.85
C LYS A 167 8.44 28.21 -8.29
N ASP A 168 8.03 27.29 -9.16
CA ASP A 168 7.26 26.09 -8.80
C ASP A 168 8.12 24.95 -8.24
N GLY A 169 9.43 25.15 -8.04
CA GLY A 169 10.35 24.12 -7.52
C GLY A 169 10.83 23.10 -8.56
N ARG A 170 10.56 23.33 -9.85
CA ARG A 170 11.04 22.53 -10.98
C ARG A 170 12.39 23.05 -11.50
N TYR A 171 13.18 22.18 -12.12
CA TYR A 171 14.49 22.48 -12.69
C TYR A 171 14.46 22.28 -14.20
N ALA A 172 15.06 23.20 -14.94
CA ALA A 172 15.28 23.13 -16.39
C ALA A 172 16.78 23.29 -16.69
N ALA A 173 17.25 22.82 -17.84
CA ALA A 173 18.59 23.14 -18.33
C ALA A 173 18.75 24.65 -18.58
#